data_AF-A0A1X1TEB0-F1
#
_entry.id   AF-A0A1X1TEB0-F1
#
_cell.length_a   1.000
_cell.length_b   1.000
_cell.length_c   1.000
_cell.angle_alpha   90.00
_cell.angle_beta   90.00
_cell.angle_gamma   90.00
#
_symmetry.space_group_name_H-M   'P 1'
#
loop_
_entity.id
_entity.type
_entity.pdbx_description
1 polymer ?
#
loop_
_entity_poly.entity_id
_entity_poly.type
_entity_poly.pdbx_seq_one_letter_code
_entity_poly.pdbx_strand_id
1 'polypeptide(L)'
;MLIAGVTFAALAAALHVYIFVLESLSWTAPRTRAVFGTTAEEAETTKALAFNQGFYNLFLAIVTAVGIGAVAGGHCAVGLALIFAGVGSMLAAALVLVASSPERARAAIVQGAFPAVAVVLLVLGR
;
A
#
# COMPACT_ATOMS: atom_id res chain seq x y z
N MET A 1 -22.11 -2.10 -2.17
CA MET A 1 -20.86 -1.36 -1.87
C MET A 1 -19.61 -2.01 -2.49
N LEU A 2 -19.74 -3.20 -3.09
CA LEU A 2 -18.64 -3.93 -3.75
C LEU A 2 -17.85 -3.09 -4.76
N ILE A 3 -18.52 -2.47 -5.75
CA ILE A 3 -17.84 -1.68 -6.79
C ILE A 3 -17.00 -0.56 -6.16
N ALA A 4 -17.58 0.22 -5.24
CA ALA A 4 -16.86 1.28 -4.56
C ALA A 4 -15.67 0.74 -3.76
N GLY A 5 -15.83 -0.37 -3.03
CA GLY A 5 -14.74 -1.02 -2.30
C GLY A 5 -13.60 -1.51 -3.20
N VAL A 6 -13.93 -2.10 -4.36
CA VAL A 6 -12.97 -2.50 -5.39
C VAL A 6 -12.25 -1.29 -6.00
N THR A 7 -12.95 -0.18 -6.23
CA THR A 7 -12.33 1.07 -6.70
C THR A 7 -11.30 1.59 -5.70
N PHE A 8 -11.63 1.64 -4.40
CA PHE A 8 -10.66 2.05 -3.38
C PHE A 8 -9.50 1.07 -3.23
N ALA A 9 -9.73 -0.24 -3.44
CA ALA A 9 -8.65 -1.22 -3.48
C ALA A 9 -7.70 -0.98 -4.67
N ALA A 10 -8.24 -0.59 -5.84
CA ALA A 10 -7.42 -0.21 -7.00
C ALA A 10 -6.59 1.05 -6.73
N LEU A 11 -7.18 2.07 -6.10
CA LEU A 11 -6.46 3.27 -5.68
C LEU A 11 -5.35 2.96 -4.66
N ALA A 12 -5.61 2.06 -3.70
CA ALA A 12 -4.62 1.59 -2.75
C ALA A 12 -3.45 0.89 -3.48
N ALA A 13 -3.73 -0.04 -4.39
CA ALA A 13 -2.71 -0.72 -5.17
C ALA A 13 -1.87 0.26 -6.00
N ALA A 14 -2.51 1.21 -6.69
CA ALA A 14 -1.81 2.24 -7.47
C ALA A 14 -0.89 3.12 -6.60
N LEU A 15 -1.34 3.52 -5.41
CA LEU A 15 -0.52 4.25 -4.45
C LEU A 15 0.69 3.42 -4.00
N HIS A 16 0.53 2.13 -3.75
CA HIS A 16 1.63 1.27 -3.32
C HIS A 16 2.63 0.97 -4.45
N VAL A 17 2.18 0.96 -5.71
CA VAL A 17 3.09 0.97 -6.87
C VAL A 17 3.89 2.29 -6.92
N TYR A 18 3.25 3.42 -6.64
CA TYR A 18 3.97 4.69 -6.54
C TYR A 18 5.00 4.68 -5.39
N ILE A 19 4.64 4.15 -4.21
CA ILE A 19 5.57 3.98 -3.08
C ILE A 19 6.73 3.07 -3.47
N PHE A 20 6.49 1.97 -4.18
CA PHE A 20 7.55 1.10 -4.75
C PHE A 20 8.53 1.90 -5.62
N VAL A 21 8.04 2.77 -6.52
CA VAL A 21 8.92 3.60 -7.36
C VAL A 21 9.79 4.53 -6.52
N LEU A 22 9.22 5.10 -5.45
CA LEU A 22 9.98 5.91 -4.51
C LEU A 22 11.04 5.08 -3.78
N GLU A 23 10.67 3.96 -3.17
CA GLU A 23 11.53 3.16 -2.30
C GLU A 23 12.58 2.33 -3.06
N SER A 24 12.24 1.76 -4.21
CA SER A 24 13.14 0.86 -4.95
C SER A 24 13.88 1.53 -6.11
N LEU A 25 13.28 2.53 -6.78
CA LEU A 25 13.87 3.11 -7.99
C LEU A 25 14.48 4.48 -7.76
N SER A 26 13.98 5.25 -6.79
CA SER A 26 14.35 6.66 -6.61
C SER A 26 14.65 7.06 -5.17
N TRP A 27 14.98 6.11 -4.30
CA TRP A 27 15.14 6.34 -2.85
C TRP A 27 16.08 7.50 -2.52
N THR A 28 17.23 7.56 -3.20
CA THR A 28 18.25 8.56 -2.95
C THR A 28 18.02 9.86 -3.73
N ALA A 29 16.93 9.99 -4.49
CA ALA A 29 16.61 11.22 -5.20
C ALA A 29 16.14 12.34 -4.23
N PRO A 30 16.46 13.62 -4.47
CA PRO A 30 16.09 14.73 -3.57
C PRO A 30 14.58 14.81 -3.29
N ARG A 31 13.75 14.54 -4.30
CA ARG A 31 12.29 14.55 -4.17
C ARG A 31 11.80 13.44 -3.23
N THR A 32 12.33 12.23 -3.36
CA THR A 32 11.96 11.09 -2.52
C THR A 32 12.39 11.33 -1.08
N ARG A 33 13.61 11.83 -0.87
CA ARG A 33 14.07 12.23 0.47
C ARG A 33 13.16 13.26 1.12
N ALA A 34 12.68 14.26 0.36
CA ALA A 34 11.72 15.24 0.88
C ALA A 34 10.36 14.61 1.27
N VAL A 35 9.91 13.56 0.57
CA VAL A 35 8.68 12.82 0.91
C VAL A 35 8.86 12.01 2.20
N PHE A 36 10.01 11.35 2.36
CA PHE A 36 10.29 10.46 3.51
C PHE A 36 10.97 11.16 4.69
N GLY A 37 11.36 12.43 4.53
CA GLY A 37 12.02 13.22 5.56
C GLY A 37 13.44 12.73 5.89
N THR A 38 14.16 12.15 4.92
CA THR A 38 15.51 11.60 5.13
C THR A 38 16.61 12.54 4.67
N THR A 39 17.75 12.52 5.35
CA THR A 39 18.98 13.17 4.88
C THR A 39 19.63 12.38 3.73
N ALA A 40 20.59 12.99 3.03
CA ALA A 40 21.31 12.29 1.97
C ALA A 40 22.08 11.07 2.49
N GLU A 41 22.71 11.19 3.68
CA GLU A 41 23.46 10.11 4.32
C GLU A 41 22.54 8.98 4.79
N GLU A 42 21.42 9.31 5.44
CA GLU A 42 20.40 8.31 5.82
C GLU A 42 19.84 7.57 4.60
N ALA A 43 19.59 8.28 3.49
CA ALA A 43 19.08 7.66 2.28
C ALA A 43 20.09 6.68 1.66
N GLU A 44 21.37 7.03 1.60
CA GLU A 44 22.40 6.12 1.09
C GLU A 44 22.58 4.89 2.00
N THR A 45 22.64 5.09 3.32
CA THR A 45 22.82 4.00 4.29
C THR A 45 21.63 3.04 4.38
N THR A 46 20.41 3.52 4.10
CA THR A 46 19.19 2.70 4.13
C THR A 46 18.72 2.20 2.77
N LYS A 47 19.46 2.48 1.69
CA LYS A 47 19.06 2.19 0.30
C LYS A 47 18.66 0.75 0.06
N ALA A 48 19.44 -0.21 0.58
CA ALA A 48 19.13 -1.64 0.41
C ALA A 48 17.86 -2.06 1.17
N LEU A 49 17.63 -1.49 2.36
CA LEU A 49 16.41 -1.75 3.14
C LEU A 49 15.18 -1.18 2.43
N ALA A 50 15.24 0.07 1.97
CA ALA A 50 14.17 0.70 1.20
C ALA A 50 13.88 -0.06 -0.09
N PHE A 51 14.93 -0.51 -0.79
CA PHE A 51 14.76 -1.30 -2.01
C PHE A 51 13.89 -2.53 -1.78
N ASN A 52 14.18 -3.31 -0.74
CA ASN A 52 13.39 -4.50 -0.40
C ASN A 52 11.97 -4.13 0.05
N GLN A 53 11.81 -3.05 0.82
CA GLN A 53 10.51 -2.57 1.26
C GLN A 53 9.60 -2.19 0.10
N GLY A 54 10.14 -1.53 -0.92
CA GLY A 54 9.39 -1.21 -2.13
C GLY A 54 8.87 -2.46 -2.85
N PHE A 55 9.64 -3.55 -2.88
CA PHE A 55 9.16 -4.81 -3.48
C PHE A 55 8.05 -5.47 -2.67
N TYR A 56 8.08 -5.40 -1.33
CA TYR A 56 6.93 -5.82 -0.52
C TYR A 56 5.68 -5.01 -0.88
N ASN A 57 5.81 -3.69 -1.00
CA ASN A 57 4.71 -2.81 -1.43
C ASN A 57 4.18 -3.18 -2.83
N LEU A 58 5.09 -3.46 -3.78
CA LEU A 58 4.72 -3.90 -5.13
C LEU A 58 3.96 -5.24 -5.10
N PHE A 59 4.42 -6.22 -4.33
CA PHE A 59 3.75 -7.53 -4.26
C PHE A 59 2.37 -7.43 -3.62
N LEU A 60 2.19 -6.60 -2.60
CA LEU A 60 0.86 -6.31 -2.06
C LEU A 60 -0.06 -5.70 -3.12
N ALA A 61 0.45 -4.74 -3.90
CA ALA A 61 -0.31 -4.15 -5.00
C ALA A 61 -0.69 -5.17 -6.09
N ILE A 62 0.24 -6.06 -6.45
CA ILE A 62 0.00 -7.15 -7.42
C ILE A 62 -1.08 -8.11 -6.91
N VAL A 63 -0.98 -8.57 -5.65
CA VAL A 63 -1.99 -9.45 -5.05
C VAL A 63 -3.37 -8.80 -5.06
N THR A 64 -3.45 -7.52 -4.71
CA THR A 64 -4.71 -6.75 -4.81
C THR A 64 -5.22 -6.69 -6.26
N ALA A 65 -4.36 -6.36 -7.22
CA ALA A 65 -4.75 -6.26 -8.63
C ALA A 65 -5.24 -7.60 -9.21
N VAL A 66 -4.58 -8.72 -8.86
CA VAL A 66 -5.03 -10.07 -9.24
C VAL A 66 -6.40 -10.37 -8.61
N GLY A 67 -6.61 -10.00 -7.35
CA GLY A 67 -7.90 -10.15 -6.69
C GLY A 67 -9.02 -9.36 -7.38
N ILE A 68 -8.74 -8.12 -7.81
CA ILE A 68 -9.66 -7.30 -8.60
C ILE A 68 -10.01 -7.98 -9.94
N GLY A 69 -9.00 -8.50 -10.65
CA GLY A 69 -9.20 -9.24 -11.89
C GLY A 69 -10.07 -10.49 -11.69
N ALA A 70 -9.86 -11.23 -10.60
CA ALA A 70 -10.68 -12.39 -10.26
C ALA A 70 -12.14 -12.01 -9.95
N VAL A 71 -12.40 -10.91 -9.23
CA VAL A 71 -13.77 -10.39 -9.04
C VAL A 71 -14.40 -10.03 -10.38
N ALA A 72 -13.68 -9.33 -11.26
CA ALA A 72 -14.18 -8.95 -12.59
C ALA A 72 -14.50 -10.18 -13.47
N GLY A 73 -13.75 -11.27 -13.31
CA GLY A 73 -13.99 -12.57 -13.96
C GLY A 73 -15.07 -13.44 -13.32
N GLY A 74 -15.78 -12.94 -12.30
CA GLY A 74 -16.86 -13.68 -11.62
C GLY A 74 -16.38 -14.63 -10.51
N HIS A 75 -15.08 -14.71 -10.23
CA HIS A 75 -14.50 -15.52 -9.15
C HIS A 75 -14.48 -14.74 -7.83
N CYS A 76 -15.64 -14.30 -7.36
CA CYS A 76 -15.77 -13.35 -6.25
C CYS A 76 -15.12 -13.81 -4.94
N ALA A 77 -15.22 -15.09 -4.57
CA ALA A 77 -14.68 -15.57 -3.29
C ALA A 77 -13.15 -15.44 -3.22
N VAL A 78 -12.44 -15.98 -4.22
CA VAL A 78 -10.97 -15.87 -4.29
C VAL A 78 -10.53 -14.43 -4.55
N GLY A 79 -11.27 -13.69 -5.39
CA GLY A 79 -10.95 -12.29 -5.67
C GLY A 79 -11.02 -11.41 -4.43
N LEU A 80 -12.07 -11.57 -3.61
CA LEU A 80 -12.21 -10.83 -2.35
C LEU A 80 -11.20 -11.27 -1.29
N ALA A 81 -10.86 -12.55 -1.22
CA ALA A 81 -9.80 -13.05 -0.34
C ALA A 81 -8.44 -12.41 -0.67
N LEU A 82 -8.08 -12.36 -1.96
CA LEU A 82 -6.84 -11.73 -2.43
C LEU A 82 -6.84 -10.21 -2.23
N ILE A 83 -7.95 -9.53 -2.52
CA ILE A 83 -8.08 -8.09 -2.24
C ILE A 83 -7.83 -7.83 -0.76
N PHE A 84 -8.49 -8.56 0.13
CA PHE A 84 -8.29 -8.40 1.56
C PHE A 84 -6.89 -8.76 2.04
N ALA A 85 -6.26 -9.79 1.49
CA ALA A 85 -4.87 -10.10 1.81
C ALA A 85 -3.97 -8.91 1.46
N GLY A 86 -4.13 -8.31 0.28
CA GLY A 86 -3.34 -7.14 -0.12
C GLY A 86 -3.69 -5.89 0.68
N VAL A 87 -4.92 -5.37 0.57
CA VAL A 87 -5.30 -4.10 1.21
C VAL A 87 -5.38 -4.21 2.73
N GLY A 88 -5.72 -5.37 3.28
CA GLY A 88 -5.71 -5.62 4.71
C GLY A 88 -4.29 -5.56 5.27
N SER A 89 -3.30 -6.14 4.58
CA SER A 89 -1.89 -6.02 4.96
C SER A 89 -1.37 -4.59 4.86
N MET A 90 -1.74 -3.84 3.82
CA MET A 90 -1.41 -2.41 3.69
C MET A 90 -1.95 -1.60 4.87
N LEU A 91 -3.22 -1.83 5.23
CA LEU A 91 -3.86 -1.18 6.38
C LEU A 91 -3.18 -1.57 7.69
N ALA A 92 -2.91 -2.87 7.89
CA ALA A 92 -2.25 -3.36 9.10
C ALA A 92 -0.83 -2.76 9.25
N ALA A 93 -0.06 -2.66 8.17
CA ALA A 93 1.25 -2.01 8.18
C ALA A 93 1.15 -0.51 8.53
N ALA A 94 0.13 0.19 8.01
CA ALA A 94 -0.13 1.58 8.38
C ALA A 94 -0.45 1.74 9.88
N LEU A 95 -1.24 0.82 10.44
CA LEU A 95 -1.56 0.81 11.87
C LEU A 95 -0.33 0.52 12.73
N VAL A 96 0.51 -0.45 12.32
CA VAL A 96 1.79 -0.72 13.00
C VAL A 96 2.67 0.53 12.96
N LEU A 97 2.79 1.21 11.81
CA LEU A 97 3.63 2.41 11.69
C LEU A 97 3.20 3.54 12.62
N VAL A 98 1.89 3.86 12.68
CA VAL A 98 1.42 4.92 13.57
C VAL A 98 1.53 4.53 15.05
N ALA A 99 1.40 3.24 15.38
CA ALA A 99 1.58 2.74 16.74
C ALA A 99 3.04 2.74 17.18
N SER A 100 3.98 2.38 16.29
CA SER A 100 5.41 2.30 16.60
C SER A 100 6.15 3.63 16.47
N SER A 101 5.65 4.54 15.63
CA SER A 101 6.29 5.82 15.30
C SER A 101 5.22 6.90 15.08
N PRO A 102 4.59 7.42 16.14
CA PRO A 102 3.52 8.43 16.03
C PRO A 102 3.93 9.68 15.25
N GLU A 103 5.20 10.08 15.29
CA GLU A 103 5.77 11.16 14.51
C GLU A 103 5.66 10.94 12.98
N ARG A 104 5.49 9.68 12.54
CA ARG A 104 5.25 9.30 11.14
C ARG A 104 3.76 9.12 10.80
N ALA A 105 2.85 9.62 11.64
CA ALA A 105 1.39 9.49 11.43
C ALA A 105 0.93 9.96 10.05
N ARG A 106 1.51 11.04 9.51
CA ARG A 106 1.17 11.51 8.16
C ARG A 106 1.44 10.45 7.09
N ALA A 107 2.60 9.78 7.15
CA ALA A 107 2.94 8.73 6.20
C ALA A 107 2.01 7.52 6.36
N ALA A 108 1.71 7.13 7.61
CA ALA A 108 0.75 6.08 7.92
C ALA A 108 -0.65 6.37 7.35
N ILE A 109 -1.14 7.60 7.49
CA ILE A 109 -2.44 8.02 6.94
C ILE A 109 -2.43 7.94 5.41
N VAL A 110 -1.38 8.46 4.75
CA VAL A 110 -1.29 8.45 3.29
C VAL A 110 -1.35 7.02 2.75
N GLN A 111 -0.55 6.10 3.29
CA GLN A 111 -0.55 4.72 2.81
C GLN A 111 -1.79 3.91 3.26
N GLY A 112 -2.39 4.24 4.42
CA GLY A 112 -3.48 3.47 5.02
C GLY A 112 -4.90 3.93 4.67
N ALA A 113 -5.11 5.16 4.18
CA ALA A 113 -6.44 5.72 3.97
C ALA A 113 -7.27 4.95 2.93
N PHE A 114 -6.74 4.74 1.72
CA PHE A 114 -7.46 3.96 0.70
C PHE A 114 -7.68 2.50 1.13
N PRO A 115 -6.68 1.79 1.71
CA PRO A 115 -6.92 0.49 2.32
C PRO A 115 -8.06 0.45 3.33
N ALA A 116 -8.12 1.42 4.25
CA ALA A 116 -9.16 1.49 5.28
C ALA A 116 -10.56 1.60 4.66
N VAL A 117 -10.73 2.52 3.71
CA VAL A 117 -12.01 2.71 3.01
C VAL A 117 -12.37 1.47 2.20
N ALA A 118 -11.42 0.87 1.49
CA ALA A 118 -11.64 -0.36 0.74
C ALA A 118 -12.14 -1.49 1.67
N VAL A 119 -11.47 -1.72 2.80
CA VAL A 119 -11.86 -2.76 3.77
C VAL A 119 -13.27 -2.53 4.28
N VAL A 120 -13.59 -1.33 4.76
CA VAL A 120 -14.92 -1.00 5.29
C VAL A 120 -16.01 -1.22 4.23
N LEU A 121 -15.80 -0.69 3.02
CA LEU A 121 -16.79 -0.82 1.94
C LEU A 121 -16.99 -2.26 1.47
N LEU A 122 -15.91 -3.05 1.44
CA LEU A 122 -15.97 -4.46 1.06
C LEU A 122 -16.60 -5.32 2.15
N VAL A 123 -16.39 -5.02 3.44
CA VAL A 123 -17.07 -5.72 4.55
C VAL A 123 -18.58 -5.45 4.52
N LEU A 124 -18.98 -4.18 4.39
CA LEU A 124 -20.39 -3.77 4.39
C LEU A 124 -21.13 -4.11 3.09
N GLY A 125 -20.39 -4.35 2.01
CA GLY A 125 -20.92 -4.65 0.69
C GLY A 125 -21.11 -6.11 0.36
N ARG A 126 -20.85 -7.02 1.31
CA ARG A 126 -21.14 -8.46 1.19
C ARG A 126 -22.54 -8.77 1.67
#